data_AF-A0A6F8PMD7-F1
#
_entry.id   AF-A0A6F8PMD7-F1
#
_cell.length_a   1.000
_cell.length_b   1.000
_cell.length_c   1.000
_cell.angle_alpha   90.00
_cell.angle_beta   90.00
_cell.angle_gamma   90.00
#
_symmetry.space_group_name_H-M   'P 1'
#
loop_
_entity.id
_entity.type
_entity.pdbx_description
1 polymer ?
#
loop_
_entity_poly.entity_id
_entity_poly.type
_entity_poly.pdbx_seq_one_letter_code
_entity_poly.pdbx_strand_id
1 'polypeptide(L)'
;MAKNLQTHLEKLPETLTRDLDKNLCVCNEVPRLKVIEAIIEGADTLEAVRCQTYASDGNGCCKRQVQKLIDHLHPTALEDI
;
A
#
# COMPACT_ATOMS: atom_id res chain seq x y z
N MET A 1 -17.27 6.67 0.31
CA MET A 1 -16.02 5.97 -0.06
C MET A 1 -15.28 5.34 1.14
N ALA A 2 -15.49 5.80 2.38
CA ALA A 2 -14.79 5.28 3.58
C ALA A 2 -15.21 3.87 4.09
N LYS A 3 -16.36 3.32 3.68
CA LYS A 3 -16.89 2.04 4.21
C LYS A 3 -16.06 0.82 3.81
N ASN A 4 -15.29 0.91 2.73
CA ASN A 4 -14.49 -0.21 2.22
C ASN A 4 -13.11 -0.27 2.91
N LEU A 5 -12.48 0.90 3.12
CA LEU A 5 -11.17 1.03 3.75
C LEU A 5 -11.06 0.38 5.14
N GLN A 6 -12.02 0.63 6.04
CA GLN A 6 -12.01 0.07 7.39
C GLN A 6 -12.03 -1.47 7.37
N THR A 7 -12.91 -2.06 6.55
CA THR A 7 -13.02 -3.52 6.39
C THR A 7 -11.72 -4.17 5.90
N HIS A 8 -10.96 -3.49 5.04
CA HIS A 8 -9.66 -3.98 4.56
C HIS A 8 -8.55 -3.82 5.59
N LEU A 9 -8.55 -2.71 6.35
CA LEU A 9 -7.58 -2.49 7.43
C LEU A 9 -7.72 -3.52 8.55
N GLU A 10 -8.94 -3.93 8.89
CA GLU A 10 -9.20 -4.97 9.91
C GLU A 10 -8.66 -6.35 9.53
N LYS A 11 -8.46 -6.62 8.24
CA LYS A 11 -7.93 -7.90 7.73
C LYS A 11 -6.41 -7.92 7.59
N LEU A 12 -5.76 -6.75 7.66
CA LEU A 12 -4.31 -6.66 7.55
C LEU A 12 -3.64 -7.03 8.88
N PRO A 13 -2.47 -7.70 8.83
CA PRO A 13 -1.71 -7.99 10.04
C PRO A 13 -1.21 -6.71 10.72
N GLU A 14 -0.99 -6.74 12.04
CA GLU A 14 -0.53 -5.56 12.81
C GLU A 14 0.75 -4.95 12.24
N THR A 15 1.61 -5.78 11.64
CA THR A 15 2.90 -5.38 11.07
C THR A 15 2.73 -4.44 9.88
N LEU A 16 1.58 -4.52 9.19
CA LEU A 16 1.21 -3.66 8.08
C LEU A 16 0.29 -2.52 8.49
N THR A 17 -0.43 -2.61 9.61
CA THR A 17 -1.32 -1.55 10.12
C THR A 17 -0.73 -0.69 11.25
N ARG A 18 0.47 -1.00 11.72
CA ARG A 18 1.20 -0.13 12.64
C ARG A 18 1.58 1.19 11.94
N ASP A 19 1.42 2.30 12.65
CA ASP A 19 1.85 3.64 12.20
C ASP A 19 1.24 4.07 10.84
N LEU A 20 -0.07 3.86 10.63
CA LEU A 20 -0.78 4.23 9.40
C LEU A 20 -0.61 5.72 9.01
N ASP A 21 -0.56 6.58 10.02
CA ASP A 21 -0.38 8.03 9.87
C ASP A 21 1.07 8.42 9.52
N LYS A 22 2.06 7.54 9.77
CA LYS A 22 3.46 7.85 9.47
C LYS A 22 3.79 7.68 7.99
N ASN A 23 4.71 8.52 7.54
CA ASN A 23 5.25 8.48 6.19
C ASN A 23 5.93 7.15 5.91
N LEU A 24 5.35 6.41 4.96
CA LEU A 24 5.97 5.23 4.38
C LEU A 24 7.06 5.63 3.38
N CYS A 25 6.78 6.67 2.58
CA CYS A 25 7.75 7.28 1.68
C CYS A 25 8.15 8.65 2.24
N VAL A 26 9.36 8.77 2.75
CA VAL A 26 9.87 10.05 3.27
C VAL A 26 10.28 11.02 2.16
N CYS A 27 10.61 10.53 0.96
CA CYS A 27 11.00 11.39 -0.16
C CYS A 27 9.87 12.31 -0.61
N ASN A 28 8.65 11.79 -0.63
CA ASN A 28 7.45 12.48 -1.13
C ASN A 28 6.38 12.60 -0.03
N GLU A 29 6.78 12.43 1.23
CA GLU A 29 5.91 12.59 2.41
C GLU A 29 4.58 11.82 2.31
N VAL A 30 4.65 10.58 1.80
CA VAL A 30 3.46 9.75 1.56
C VAL A 30 3.19 8.88 2.80
N PRO A 31 2.08 9.08 3.52
CA PRO A 31 1.71 8.24 4.66
C PRO A 31 1.33 6.84 4.21
N ARG A 32 1.54 5.87 5.09
CA ARG A 32 1.21 4.47 4.85
C ARG A 32 -0.26 4.28 4.47
N LEU A 33 -1.16 4.99 5.17
CA LEU A 33 -2.59 4.94 4.90
C LEU A 33 -2.90 5.29 3.44
N LYS A 34 -2.26 6.32 2.89
CA LYS A 34 -2.50 6.78 1.52
C LYS A 34 -2.11 5.74 0.48
N VAL A 35 -1.06 4.97 0.75
CA VAL A 35 -0.65 3.84 -0.11
C VAL A 35 -1.68 2.71 -0.04
N ILE A 36 -2.17 2.37 1.15
CA ILE A 36 -3.21 1.35 1.33
C ILE A 36 -4.51 1.76 0.62
N GLU A 37 -4.91 3.02 0.75
CA GLU A 37 -6.07 3.57 0.04
C GLU A 37 -5.93 3.40 -1.47
N ALA A 38 -4.80 3.81 -2.05
CA ALA A 38 -4.56 3.66 -3.49
C ALA A 38 -4.65 2.20 -3.94
N ILE A 39 -4.12 1.25 -3.16
CA ILE A 39 -4.19 -0.18 -3.49
C ILE A 39 -5.65 -0.67 -3.45
N ILE A 40 -6.44 -0.26 -2.46
CA ILE A 40 -7.88 -0.58 -2.36
C ILE A 40 -8.68 0.07 -3.50
N GLU A 41 -8.25 1.23 -3.99
CA GLU A 41 -8.81 1.90 -5.16
C GLU A 41 -8.39 1.25 -6.51
N GLY A 42 -7.58 0.18 -6.48
CA GLY A 42 -7.17 -0.60 -7.66
C GLY A 42 -5.75 -0.32 -8.15
N ALA A 43 -4.87 0.20 -7.30
CA ALA A 43 -3.44 0.31 -7.61
C ALA A 43 -2.70 -1.01 -7.30
N ASP A 44 -2.88 -2.01 -8.15
CA ASP A 44 -2.41 -3.39 -7.90
C ASP A 44 -0.96 -3.65 -8.34
N THR A 45 -0.24 -2.62 -8.77
CA THR A 45 1.18 -2.70 -9.17
C THR A 45 1.98 -1.56 -8.55
N LEU A 46 3.30 -1.77 -8.41
CA LEU A 46 4.20 -0.72 -7.92
C LEU A 46 4.13 0.56 -8.77
N GLU A 47 3.96 0.40 -10.09
CA GLU A 47 3.78 1.52 -11.02
C GLU A 47 2.44 2.22 -10.84
N ALA A 48 1.34 1.49 -10.64
CA ALA A 48 0.03 2.09 -10.37
C ALA A 48 0.03 2.86 -9.05
N VAL A 49 0.62 2.28 -7.99
CA VAL A 49 0.75 2.97 -6.70
C VAL A 49 1.61 4.22 -6.83
N ARG A 50 2.73 4.14 -7.57
CA ARG A 50 3.58 5.30 -7.85
C ARG A 50 2.82 6.39 -8.60
N CYS A 51 2.04 6.02 -9.61
CA CYS A 51 1.25 6.97 -10.40
C CYS A 51 0.19 7.69 -9.55
N GLN A 52 -0.45 6.99 -8.61
CA GLN A 52 -1.51 7.57 -7.78
C GLN A 52 -1.00 8.33 -6.55
N THR A 53 0.13 7.91 -5.98
CA THR A 53 0.58 8.40 -4.66
C THR A 53 1.95 9.06 -4.67
N TYR A 54 2.71 8.95 -5.76
CA TYR A 54 4.13 9.30 -5.85
C TYR A 54 5.05 8.49 -4.92
N ALA A 55 4.54 7.50 -4.18
CA ALA A 55 5.40 6.60 -3.42
C ALA A 55 6.35 5.85 -4.37
N SER A 56 7.58 5.60 -3.91
CA SER A 56 8.64 4.92 -4.67
C SER A 56 9.25 5.68 -5.87
N ASP A 57 8.83 6.93 -6.12
CA ASP A 57 9.35 7.79 -7.19
C ASP A 57 10.73 8.43 -6.88
N GLY A 58 11.11 8.47 -5.59
CA GLY A 58 12.42 8.98 -5.14
C GLY A 58 13.52 7.92 -5.09
N ASN A 59 14.26 7.87 -3.99
CA ASN A 59 15.38 6.93 -3.80
C ASN A 59 14.97 5.44 -3.77
N GLY A 60 13.67 5.16 -3.68
CA GLY A 60 13.11 3.80 -3.69
C GLY A 60 13.20 3.04 -2.37
N CYS A 61 13.60 3.64 -1.24
CA CYS A 61 13.71 2.96 0.05
C CYS A 61 12.37 2.34 0.53
N CYS A 62 11.24 2.93 0.15
CA CYS A 62 9.91 2.43 0.48
C CYS A 62 9.41 1.30 -0.45
N LYS A 63 10.08 1.03 -1.59
CA LYS A 63 9.60 0.09 -2.63
C LYS A 63 9.22 -1.28 -2.06
N ARG A 64 10.09 -1.84 -1.22
CA ARG A 64 9.86 -3.15 -0.59
C ARG A 64 8.63 -3.16 0.32
N GLN A 65 8.36 -2.07 1.05
CA GLN A 65 7.18 -2.00 1.90
C GLN A 65 5.91 -1.79 1.09
N VAL A 66 5.96 -0.97 0.03
CA VAL A 66 4.85 -0.80 -0.90
C VAL A 66 4.49 -2.14 -1.55
N GLN A 67 5.48 -2.89 -2.04
CA GLN A 67 5.26 -4.21 -2.64
C GLN A 67 4.58 -5.17 -1.66
N LYS A 68 5.04 -5.24 -0.40
CA LYS A 68 4.38 -6.06 0.64
C LYS A 68 2.92 -5.69 0.90
N LEU A 69 2.58 -4.40 0.83
CA LEU A 69 1.19 -3.96 0.98
C LEU A 69 0.35 -4.42 -0.21
N ILE A 70 0.88 -4.32 -1.43
CA ILE A 70 0.24 -4.83 -2.65
C ILE A 70 0.02 -6.34 -2.52
N ASP A 71 1.06 -7.12 -2.21
CA ASP A 71 0.96 -8.58 -2.07
C ASP A 71 -0.07 -9.04 -1.02
N HIS A 72 -0.26 -8.28 0.07
CA HIS A 72 -1.26 -8.60 1.09
C HIS A 72 -2.69 -8.20 0.72
N LEU A 73 -2.86 -7.04 0.09
CA LEU A 73 -4.18 -6.47 -0.22
C LEU A 73 -4.73 -7.01 -1.54
N HIS A 74 -3.84 -7.36 -2.45
CA HIS A 74 -4.11 -7.93 -3.75
C HIS A 74 -3.18 -9.12 -3.94
N PRO A 75 -3.45 -10.26 -3.27
CA PRO A 75 -2.74 -11.48 -3.57
C PRO A 75 -3.02 -11.78 -5.05
N THR A 76 -2.04 -11.52 -5.91
CA THR A 76 -2.09 -11.99 -7.28
C THR A 76 -2.47 -13.45 -7.20
N ALA A 77 -3.58 -13.83 -7.83
CA ALA A 77 -4.03 -15.21 -7.92
C ALA A 77 -2.88 -16.06 -8.49
N LEU A 78 -2.09 -16.60 -7.57
CA LEU A 78 -1.08 -17.62 -7.77
C LEU A 78 -1.14 -18.58 -6.57
N GLU A 79 -2.34 -18.78 -6.04
CA GLU A 79 -2.71 -20.04 -5.40
C GLU A 79 -3.22 -20.96 -6.49
N ASP A 80 -2.32 -21.59 -7.23
CA ASP A 80 -2.54 -22.82 -8.01
C ASP A 80 -1.19 -23.23 -8.62
N ILE A 81 -0.34 -23.93 -7.84
CA ILE A 81 0.44 -25.15 -8.19
C ILE A 81 0.85 -25.83 -6.88
#